data_AF-A0A0Q5ZV84-F1
#
_entry.id   AF-A0A0Q5ZV84-F1
#
_cell.length_a   1.000
_cell.length_b   1.000
_cell.length_c   1.000
_cell.angle_alpha   90.00
_cell.angle_beta   90.00
_cell.angle_gamma   90.00
#
_symmetry.space_group_name_H-M   'P 1'
#
loop_
_entity.id
_entity.type
_entity.pdbx_description
1 polymer ?
#
loop_
_entity_poly.entity_id
_entity_poly.type
_entity_poly.pdbx_seq_one_letter_code
_entity_poly.pdbx_strand_id
1 'polypeptide(L)'
;MKALNAPAQFALKLVFTMSFMVCCSQEKKILSTNGFLDNHTYNSAYEDTIKYTSKNIFSVTEYKKPQNKEIISARFNGLPYAKQTYTEYLQDGRKKYRQYKSSETFITEKFHYDKNELILKETAESKYGNSYKWLFYNPDGLLNEEIYYTSDQRKKNIFEGYTKYHYSSDEKKTTVKIVDYGYDSLANEEKYEFEFPILTKTTPLYQSKVHEYRWINGKYQPTKIKDYIVENRDVTFEYDENGRLTSEIWYQNHNSLENKTEFSYSDNDKNQTEQQYHLLGTEKSTKITRQYDEHKNLVFEQSIEYTGHPLSENTFEYVYDKQGNWTSKKHFRKDVDLGINAEKKLIDYEYREIKYYSSATVQRNFKLPELPEIANSIRNNIPKIAIRKKKKIEDFDTAVKNGDFESQINLKKAKNIEDFTPAFWTLKAKEFGNLDDDAGDEAVCVYETPVEGDLGFEQALVIFKKAGEDWTLWHQSTKPILSTAHGGMMGNPFEGISIRNKTIIVSHFGGSRQKWSYTHRYRFQNQNWYLIGASVNFGSPCDYVDSLDYNLSTGIAVFEHSSEDCSDNVDKPKTSRWKETVSKKIQLPLMDEFSVGENRIELKTRKTEMFY
;
A
#
# COMPACT_ATOMS: atom_id res chain seq x y z
N MET A 1 26.10 -29.96 16.06
CA MET A 1 25.97 -29.77 14.60
C MET A 1 25.58 -28.33 14.36
N LYS A 2 26.44 -27.58 13.68
CA LYS A 2 26.22 -26.20 13.26
C LYS A 2 25.23 -26.21 12.09
N ALA A 3 24.15 -25.45 12.20
CA ALA A 3 23.40 -24.93 11.07
C ALA A 3 23.18 -23.43 11.35
N LEU A 4 24.22 -22.65 11.08
CA LEU A 4 24.09 -21.23 10.86
C LEU A 4 23.37 -21.09 9.51
N ASN A 5 22.06 -20.82 9.59
CA ASN A 5 21.30 -20.31 8.46
C ASN A 5 21.98 -19.03 7.99
N ALA A 6 22.57 -19.08 6.81
CA ALA A 6 22.90 -17.89 6.05
C ALA A 6 21.59 -17.11 5.85
N PRO A 7 21.48 -15.83 6.24
CA PRO A 7 20.35 -15.05 5.80
C PRO A 7 20.48 -14.93 4.29
N ALA A 8 19.44 -15.37 3.58
CA ALA A 8 19.26 -15.07 2.18
C ALA A 8 19.51 -13.58 2.00
N GLN A 9 20.58 -13.23 1.29
CA GLN A 9 20.73 -11.93 0.69
C GLN A 9 19.49 -11.73 -0.17
N PHE A 10 18.47 -11.08 0.39
CA PHE A 10 17.53 -10.32 -0.40
C PHE A 10 18.40 -9.33 -1.15
N ALA A 11 18.78 -9.70 -2.37
CA ALA A 11 19.15 -8.74 -3.38
C ALA A 11 17.94 -7.81 -3.46
N LEU A 12 18.04 -6.70 -2.73
CA LEU A 12 17.27 -5.50 -2.96
C LEU A 12 17.64 -5.12 -4.40
N LYS A 13 16.96 -5.72 -5.39
CA LYS A 13 16.83 -5.16 -6.72
C LYS A 13 15.97 -3.93 -6.52
N LEU A 14 16.58 -2.89 -5.95
CA LEU A 14 15.98 -1.60 -5.81
C LEU A 14 16.17 -0.95 -7.17
N VAL A 15 15.18 -1.17 -8.03
CA VAL A 15 14.95 -0.34 -9.19
C VAL A 15 14.53 1.02 -8.62
N PHE A 16 15.49 1.85 -8.23
CA PHE A 16 15.33 3.28 -8.38
C PHE A 16 15.37 3.56 -9.88
N THR A 17 14.32 3.17 -10.59
CA THR A 17 13.73 4.15 -11.48
C THR A 17 13.18 5.19 -10.53
N MET A 18 14.03 6.16 -10.16
CA MET A 18 13.50 7.50 -10.00
C MET A 18 12.78 7.76 -11.31
N SER A 19 11.49 7.49 -11.33
CA SER A 19 10.56 7.96 -12.34
C SER A 19 10.38 9.46 -12.14
N PHE A 20 11.49 10.19 -11.97
CA PHE A 20 11.62 11.62 -12.22
C PHE A 20 12.18 11.83 -13.64
N MET A 21 11.75 10.97 -14.56
CA MET A 21 11.54 11.35 -15.94
C MET A 21 10.09 11.06 -16.28
N VAL A 22 9.18 11.77 -15.61
CA VAL A 22 7.91 12.02 -16.26
C VAL A 22 8.18 13.06 -17.34
N CYS A 23 8.23 12.59 -18.59
CA CYS A 23 8.37 13.48 -19.72
C CYS A 23 7.07 14.27 -19.84
N CYS A 24 7.17 15.60 -19.82
CA CYS A 24 6.06 16.41 -20.30
C CYS A 24 5.92 16.19 -21.79
N SER A 25 4.71 15.88 -22.25
CA SER A 25 4.46 15.64 -23.68
C SER A 25 4.75 16.90 -24.50
N GLN A 26 4.54 18.09 -23.92
CA GLN A 26 4.77 19.41 -24.51
C GLN A 26 5.19 20.41 -23.42
N GLU A 27 5.81 21.51 -23.79
CA GLU A 27 6.65 22.36 -22.91
C GLU A 27 5.98 22.81 -21.60
N LYS A 28 6.70 22.58 -20.49
CA LYS A 28 6.31 22.87 -19.10
C LYS A 28 5.98 24.36 -18.87
N LYS A 29 4.83 24.64 -18.25
CA LYS A 29 4.68 25.72 -17.25
C LYS A 29 5.02 25.22 -15.83
N ILE A 30 6.04 24.37 -15.72
CA ILE A 30 6.52 23.80 -14.45
C ILE A 30 7.77 24.54 -13.99
N LEU A 31 7.84 25.82 -14.33
CA LEU A 31 8.60 26.79 -13.55
C LEU A 31 7.71 27.42 -12.47
N SER A 32 6.48 26.92 -12.30
CA SER A 32 5.56 27.33 -11.23
C SER A 32 5.73 26.44 -10.01
N THR A 33 5.56 27.04 -8.83
CA THR A 33 5.63 26.34 -7.54
C THR A 33 4.76 25.07 -7.53
N ASN A 34 3.55 25.12 -8.11
CA ASN A 34 2.62 23.98 -8.17
C ASN A 34 3.22 22.73 -8.82
N GLY A 35 4.00 22.88 -9.90
CA GLY A 35 4.59 21.75 -10.60
C GLY A 35 5.84 21.16 -9.94
N PHE A 36 6.34 21.79 -8.87
CA PHE A 36 7.39 21.24 -8.00
C PHE A 36 6.85 20.62 -6.72
N LEU A 37 5.55 20.80 -6.45
CA LEU A 37 4.87 20.02 -5.45
C LEU A 37 4.56 18.65 -6.09
N ASP A 38 4.69 17.57 -5.32
CA ASP A 38 4.42 16.22 -5.81
C ASP A 38 2.91 15.94 -5.91
N ASN A 39 2.13 16.91 -6.38
CA ASN A 39 0.69 16.74 -6.62
C ASN A 39 0.48 15.91 -7.89
N HIS A 40 0.21 14.62 -7.68
CA HIS A 40 -0.05 13.66 -8.76
C HIS A 40 -1.22 14.09 -9.67
N THR A 41 -2.29 14.67 -9.13
CA THR A 41 -3.47 15.05 -9.94
C THR A 41 -3.12 16.14 -10.94
N TYR A 42 -2.50 17.22 -10.47
CA TYR A 42 -2.01 18.34 -11.26
C TYR A 42 -0.97 17.88 -12.29
N ASN A 43 0.04 17.14 -11.85
CA ASN A 43 1.12 16.66 -12.73
C ASN A 43 0.61 15.69 -13.81
N SER A 44 -0.38 14.83 -13.49
CA SER A 44 -0.94 13.86 -14.45
C SER A 44 -1.55 14.50 -15.71
N ALA A 45 -1.93 15.78 -15.66
CA ALA A 45 -2.42 16.54 -16.81
C ALA A 45 -1.33 16.83 -17.85
N TYR A 46 -0.06 16.89 -17.45
CA TYR A 46 1.07 17.28 -18.30
C TYR A 46 1.97 16.09 -18.66
N GLU A 47 1.97 15.10 -17.77
CA GLU A 47 2.90 13.99 -17.74
C GLU A 47 2.54 12.88 -18.72
N ASP A 48 3.51 12.36 -19.46
CA ASP A 48 3.34 11.22 -20.35
C ASP A 48 4.48 10.23 -20.16
N THR A 49 4.24 8.96 -20.49
CA THR A 49 5.29 7.92 -20.46
C THR A 49 6.25 8.06 -21.64
N ILE A 50 5.98 9.00 -22.55
CA ILE A 50 6.61 9.13 -23.85
C ILE A 50 7.09 10.57 -24.05
N LYS A 51 8.32 10.73 -24.51
CA LYS A 51 8.83 12.01 -25.01
C LYS A 51 8.51 12.16 -26.50
N TYR A 52 7.74 13.16 -26.86
CA TYR A 52 7.45 13.49 -28.25
C TYR A 52 8.44 14.54 -28.78
N THR A 53 8.93 14.31 -30.00
CA THR A 53 9.80 15.23 -30.74
C THR A 53 9.02 16.46 -31.21
N SER A 54 7.91 16.24 -31.93
CA SER A 54 7.01 17.33 -32.35
C SER A 54 5.82 17.46 -31.40
N LYS A 55 5.41 18.71 -31.15
CA LYS A 55 4.44 19.05 -30.09
C LYS A 55 3.04 19.37 -30.60
N ASN A 56 2.75 19.37 -31.90
CA ASN A 56 1.40 19.72 -32.38
C ASN A 56 0.43 18.51 -32.39
N ILE A 57 0.47 17.68 -31.34
CA ILE A 57 -0.24 16.40 -31.28
C ILE A 57 -1.67 16.62 -30.77
N PHE A 58 -2.65 16.11 -31.52
CA PHE A 58 -4.05 16.09 -31.13
C PHE A 58 -4.40 14.84 -30.32
N SER A 59 -3.99 13.66 -30.79
CA SER A 59 -4.27 12.41 -30.09
C SER A 59 -3.23 11.33 -30.37
N VAL A 60 -3.03 10.44 -29.40
CA VAL A 60 -2.19 9.25 -29.54
C VAL A 60 -2.97 8.02 -29.11
N THR A 61 -2.95 6.98 -29.94
CA THR A 61 -3.39 5.64 -29.56
C THR A 61 -2.17 4.74 -29.42
N GLU A 62 -1.96 4.13 -28.26
CA GLU A 62 -0.87 3.18 -28.04
C GLU A 62 -1.36 1.74 -28.14
N TYR A 63 -0.54 0.93 -28.78
CA TYR A 63 -0.75 -0.49 -29.02
C TYR A 63 0.48 -1.27 -28.59
N LYS A 64 0.27 -2.44 -27.97
CA LYS A 64 1.36 -3.35 -27.57
C LYS A 64 1.09 -4.77 -28.05
N LYS A 65 2.14 -5.59 -28.04
CA LYS A 65 2.04 -7.05 -28.21
C LYS A 65 0.98 -7.61 -27.26
N PRO A 66 -0.03 -8.35 -27.76
CA PRO A 66 -1.09 -8.90 -26.92
C PRO A 66 -0.53 -9.96 -25.98
N GLN A 67 -0.93 -9.92 -24.71
CA GLN A 67 -0.68 -10.98 -23.75
C GLN A 67 -1.75 -12.09 -23.86
N ASN A 68 -1.51 -13.25 -23.25
CA ASN A 68 -2.43 -14.40 -23.29
C ASN A 68 -3.85 -13.95 -22.87
N LYS A 69 -4.86 -14.23 -23.73
CA LYS A 69 -6.28 -13.84 -23.60
C LYS A 69 -6.64 -12.39 -23.94
N GLU A 70 -5.71 -11.54 -24.37
CA GLU A 70 -6.07 -10.18 -24.81
C GLU A 70 -6.71 -10.16 -26.20
N ILE A 71 -7.73 -9.30 -26.37
CA ILE A 71 -8.40 -9.08 -27.65
C ILE A 71 -7.45 -8.33 -28.59
N ILE A 72 -7.23 -8.90 -29.77
CA ILE A 72 -6.50 -8.24 -30.85
C ILE A 72 -7.37 -7.12 -31.41
N SER A 73 -6.86 -5.89 -31.30
CA SER A 73 -7.57 -4.67 -31.73
C SER A 73 -7.08 -4.12 -33.08
N ALA A 74 -5.85 -4.46 -33.49
CA ALA A 74 -5.26 -4.01 -34.75
C ALA A 74 -4.19 -4.98 -35.23
N ARG A 75 -3.84 -4.90 -36.52
CA ARG A 75 -2.69 -5.59 -37.10
C ARG A 75 -1.86 -4.61 -37.91
N PHE A 76 -0.57 -4.49 -37.57
CA PHE A 76 0.38 -3.65 -38.30
C PHE A 76 1.52 -4.53 -38.80
N ASN A 77 1.83 -4.46 -40.11
CA ASN A 77 2.87 -5.28 -40.75
C ASN A 77 2.77 -6.78 -40.42
N GLY A 78 1.54 -7.30 -40.36
CA GLY A 78 1.25 -8.71 -40.05
C GLY A 78 1.27 -9.07 -38.55
N LEU A 79 1.84 -8.23 -37.68
CA LEU A 79 1.88 -8.46 -36.24
C LEU A 79 0.55 -8.06 -35.58
N PRO A 80 0.01 -8.86 -34.63
CA PRO A 80 -1.21 -8.54 -33.89
C PRO A 80 -0.94 -7.59 -32.72
N TYR A 81 -1.86 -6.66 -32.45
CA TYR A 81 -1.71 -5.68 -31.37
C TYR A 81 -2.97 -5.54 -30.52
N ALA A 82 -2.79 -5.33 -29.22
CA ALA A 82 -3.83 -4.92 -28.28
C ALA A 82 -3.69 -3.43 -27.93
N LYS A 83 -4.79 -2.68 -28.06
CA LYS A 83 -4.90 -1.26 -27.70
C LYS A 83 -4.74 -1.11 -26.19
N GLN A 84 -3.80 -0.28 -25.78
CA GLN A 84 -3.49 -0.04 -24.37
C GLN A 84 -4.09 1.28 -23.88
N THR A 85 -3.88 2.35 -24.65
CA THR A 85 -4.29 3.69 -24.28
C THR A 85 -4.84 4.45 -25.48
N TYR A 86 -5.63 5.47 -25.19
CA TYR A 86 -5.99 6.53 -26.11
C TYR A 86 -6.00 7.85 -25.35
N THR A 87 -5.20 8.81 -25.78
CA THR A 87 -5.05 10.11 -25.13
C THR A 87 -5.32 11.22 -26.14
N GLU A 88 -6.14 12.20 -25.75
CA GLU A 88 -6.34 13.44 -26.49
C GLU A 88 -5.70 14.60 -25.72
N TYR A 89 -5.06 15.51 -26.43
CA TYR A 89 -4.33 16.64 -25.86
C TYR A 89 -4.97 17.96 -26.29
N LEU A 90 -4.80 19.01 -25.49
CA LEU A 90 -4.96 20.41 -25.87
C LEU A 90 -3.80 20.85 -26.78
N GLN A 91 -3.93 22.00 -27.44
CA GLN A 91 -2.87 22.53 -28.31
C GLN A 91 -1.56 22.86 -27.57
N ASP A 92 -1.63 23.05 -26.25
CA ASP A 92 -0.48 23.24 -25.38
C ASP A 92 0.01 21.93 -24.71
N GLY A 93 -0.59 20.79 -25.08
CA GLY A 93 -0.16 19.44 -24.70
C GLY A 93 -0.66 18.93 -23.38
N ARG A 94 -1.45 19.72 -22.66
CA ARG A 94 -2.20 19.21 -21.52
C ARG A 94 -3.20 18.16 -21.98
N LYS A 95 -3.35 17.06 -21.26
CA LYS A 95 -4.33 16.03 -21.58
C LYS A 95 -5.74 16.61 -21.47
N LYS A 96 -6.59 16.37 -22.47
CA LYS A 96 -8.02 16.67 -22.38
C LYS A 96 -8.82 15.44 -21.95
N TYR A 97 -8.42 14.28 -22.45
CA TYR A 97 -9.11 13.01 -22.25
C TYR A 97 -8.09 11.88 -22.31
N ARG A 98 -8.30 10.84 -21.49
CA ARG A 98 -7.54 9.60 -21.59
C ARG A 98 -8.44 8.41 -21.35
N GLN A 99 -8.22 7.34 -22.10
CA GLN A 99 -8.78 6.03 -21.83
C GLN A 99 -7.65 5.02 -21.81
N TYR A 100 -7.60 4.18 -20.79
CA TYR A 100 -6.58 3.14 -20.70
C TYR A 100 -7.12 1.88 -20.04
N LYS A 101 -6.50 0.75 -20.34
CA LYS A 101 -6.85 -0.54 -19.76
C LYS A 101 -6.23 -0.68 -18.36
N SER A 102 -7.03 -1.12 -17.39
CA SER A 102 -6.60 -1.48 -16.03
C SER A 102 -7.20 -2.83 -15.66
N SER A 103 -6.36 -3.85 -15.49
CA SER A 103 -6.75 -5.24 -15.28
C SER A 103 -7.74 -5.74 -16.37
N GLU A 104 -9.04 -5.83 -16.05
CA GLU A 104 -10.10 -6.31 -16.95
C GLU A 104 -11.04 -5.20 -17.44
N THR A 105 -10.86 -3.95 -16.99
CA THR A 105 -11.75 -2.85 -17.36
C THR A 105 -11.01 -1.69 -18.03
N PHE A 106 -11.77 -0.77 -18.63
CA PHE A 106 -11.24 0.49 -19.12
C PHE A 106 -11.52 1.59 -18.11
N ILE A 107 -10.48 2.33 -17.78
CA ILE A 107 -10.56 3.57 -17.03
C ILE A 107 -10.61 4.72 -18.03
N THR A 108 -11.50 5.67 -17.76
CA THR A 108 -11.63 6.91 -18.53
C THR A 108 -11.37 8.11 -17.64
N GLU A 109 -10.44 8.97 -18.04
CA GLU A 109 -10.10 10.22 -17.38
C GLU A 109 -10.54 11.42 -18.23
N LYS A 110 -11.17 12.41 -17.59
CA LYS A 110 -11.48 13.71 -18.21
C LYS A 110 -10.82 14.82 -17.42
N PHE A 111 -10.26 15.78 -18.15
CA PHE A 111 -9.56 16.92 -17.58
C PHE A 111 -10.31 18.21 -17.92
N HIS A 112 -10.68 18.94 -16.87
CA HIS A 112 -11.45 20.18 -16.95
C HIS A 112 -10.56 21.34 -16.51
N TYR A 113 -10.55 22.39 -17.33
CA TYR A 113 -9.65 23.52 -17.16
C TYR A 113 -10.44 24.82 -17.08
N ASP A 114 -9.98 25.73 -16.24
CA ASP A 114 -10.39 27.14 -16.23
C ASP A 114 -9.15 28.03 -16.30
N LYS A 115 -9.15 29.03 -17.20
CA LYS A 115 -8.03 29.97 -17.41
C LYS A 115 -6.63 29.32 -17.44
N ASN A 116 -6.54 28.12 -18.01
CA ASN A 116 -5.34 27.27 -18.12
C ASN A 116 -4.93 26.44 -16.88
N GLU A 117 -5.69 26.48 -15.80
CA GLU A 117 -5.45 25.64 -14.62
C GLU A 117 -6.40 24.44 -14.60
N LEU A 118 -5.91 23.27 -14.18
CA LEU A 118 -6.74 22.06 -14.04
C LEU A 118 -7.64 22.22 -12.81
N ILE A 119 -8.95 22.32 -12.99
CA ILE A 119 -9.89 22.52 -11.87
C ILE A 119 -10.59 21.23 -11.44
N LEU A 120 -10.68 20.25 -12.34
CA LEU A 120 -11.27 18.94 -12.03
C LEU A 120 -10.67 17.86 -12.92
N LYS A 121 -10.31 16.74 -12.28
CA LYS A 121 -10.08 15.45 -12.93
C LYS A 121 -11.21 14.48 -12.57
N GLU A 122 -11.96 14.03 -13.56
CA GLU A 122 -12.93 12.95 -13.42
C GLU A 122 -12.27 11.63 -13.83
N THR A 123 -12.46 10.57 -13.05
CA THR A 123 -12.05 9.22 -13.45
C THR A 123 -13.24 8.28 -13.33
N ALA A 124 -13.58 7.58 -14.39
CA ALA A 124 -14.68 6.61 -14.43
C ALA A 124 -14.13 5.21 -14.67
N GLU A 125 -14.47 4.27 -13.80
CA GLU A 125 -14.15 2.86 -13.94
C GLU A 125 -15.43 2.04 -13.94
N SER A 126 -15.65 1.26 -15.01
CA SER A 126 -16.93 0.59 -15.28
C SER A 126 -17.46 -0.30 -14.14
N LYS A 127 -16.58 -0.79 -13.25
CA LYS A 127 -16.94 -1.68 -12.14
C LYS A 127 -17.07 -0.97 -10.78
N TYR A 128 -16.34 0.12 -10.55
CA TYR A 128 -16.16 0.72 -9.21
C TYR A 128 -16.73 2.13 -9.06
N GLY A 129 -17.33 2.68 -10.13
CA GLY A 129 -17.96 4.00 -10.10
C GLY A 129 -17.03 5.11 -10.57
N ASN A 130 -17.32 6.34 -10.15
CA ASN A 130 -16.59 7.53 -10.57
C ASN A 130 -15.85 8.15 -9.39
N SER A 131 -14.63 8.62 -9.62
CA SER A 131 -13.90 9.51 -8.71
C SER A 131 -13.77 10.91 -9.29
N TYR A 132 -13.74 11.88 -8.38
CA TYR A 132 -13.66 13.30 -8.70
C TYR A 132 -12.59 13.94 -7.82
N LYS A 133 -11.62 14.60 -8.47
CA LYS A 133 -10.59 15.37 -7.79
C LYS A 133 -10.66 16.82 -8.22
N TRP A 134 -11.13 17.66 -7.30
CA TRP A 134 -11.26 19.10 -7.49
C TRP A 134 -10.01 19.82 -7.00
N LEU A 135 -9.49 20.73 -7.81
CA LEU A 135 -8.34 21.57 -7.47
C LEU A 135 -8.81 23.02 -7.41
N PHE A 136 -8.42 23.71 -6.34
CA PHE A 136 -8.76 25.11 -6.11
C PHE A 136 -7.49 25.92 -5.97
N TYR A 137 -7.50 27.10 -6.56
CA TYR A 137 -6.33 27.98 -6.63
C TYR A 137 -6.62 29.30 -5.91
N ASN A 138 -5.56 29.90 -5.35
CA ASN A 138 -5.63 31.28 -4.87
C ASN A 138 -5.60 32.27 -6.06
N PRO A 139 -5.80 33.59 -5.83
CA PRO A 139 -5.76 34.60 -6.89
C PRO A 139 -4.43 34.65 -7.69
N ASP A 140 -3.33 34.21 -7.10
CA ASP A 140 -2.00 34.16 -7.74
C ASP A 140 -1.79 32.89 -8.59
N GLY A 141 -2.80 32.00 -8.65
CA GLY A 141 -2.72 30.75 -9.39
C GLY A 141 -1.96 29.63 -8.66
N LEU A 142 -1.69 29.78 -7.37
CA LEU A 142 -1.10 28.72 -6.53
C LEU A 142 -2.19 27.79 -6.01
N LEU A 143 -1.91 26.49 -6.01
CA LEU A 143 -2.83 25.46 -5.56
C LEU A 143 -3.13 25.65 -4.07
N ASN A 144 -4.38 25.90 -3.70
CA ASN A 144 -4.79 26.17 -2.32
C ASN A 144 -5.42 24.94 -1.65
N GLU A 145 -6.23 24.18 -2.39
CA GLU A 145 -6.95 23.01 -1.86
C GLU A 145 -7.15 21.92 -2.93
N GLU A 146 -7.15 20.65 -2.52
CA GLU A 146 -7.61 19.51 -3.31
C GLU A 146 -8.73 18.77 -2.55
N ILE A 147 -9.84 18.46 -3.21
CA ILE A 147 -10.92 17.63 -2.65
C ILE A 147 -11.07 16.36 -3.49
N TYR A 148 -11.01 15.21 -2.84
CA TYR A 148 -11.18 13.90 -3.45
C TYR A 148 -12.39 13.16 -2.86
N TYR A 149 -13.31 12.73 -3.72
CA TYR A 149 -14.42 11.86 -3.38
C TYR A 149 -14.72 10.85 -4.50
N THR A 150 -15.32 9.72 -4.12
CA THR A 150 -15.90 8.72 -5.04
C THR A 150 -17.42 8.79 -5.03
N SER A 151 -18.06 8.30 -6.09
CA SER A 151 -19.50 8.13 -6.21
C SER A 151 -19.81 6.68 -6.48
N ASP A 152 -20.55 6.04 -5.57
CA ASP A 152 -20.91 4.62 -5.68
C ASP A 152 -22.01 4.38 -6.73
N GLN A 153 -22.39 3.12 -6.95
CA GLN A 153 -23.47 2.77 -7.89
C GLN A 153 -24.85 3.37 -7.50
N ARG A 154 -25.02 3.78 -6.24
CA ARG A 154 -26.22 4.48 -5.74
C ARG A 154 -26.09 6.01 -5.82
N LYS A 155 -25.04 6.52 -6.46
CA LYS A 155 -24.68 7.94 -6.57
C LYS A 155 -24.46 8.63 -5.23
N LYS A 156 -24.14 7.86 -4.18
CA LYS A 156 -23.74 8.42 -2.88
C LYS A 156 -22.28 8.83 -2.97
N ASN A 157 -21.99 10.08 -2.62
CA ASN A 157 -20.63 10.58 -2.56
C ASN A 157 -19.95 10.12 -1.26
N ILE A 158 -18.74 9.57 -1.39
CA ILE A 158 -17.92 9.06 -0.29
C ILE A 158 -16.64 9.88 -0.25
N PHE A 159 -16.34 10.46 0.90
CA PHE A 159 -15.10 11.21 1.13
C PHE A 159 -13.89 10.27 1.06
N GLU A 160 -12.84 10.69 0.34
CA GLU A 160 -11.61 9.92 0.19
C GLU A 160 -10.37 10.71 0.64
N GLY A 161 -10.35 12.02 0.42
CA GLY A 161 -9.23 12.86 0.83
C GLY A 161 -9.50 14.35 0.70
N TYR A 162 -8.80 15.14 1.50
CA TYR A 162 -8.80 16.60 1.43
C TYR A 162 -7.40 17.11 1.72
N THR A 163 -6.86 17.97 0.86
CA THR A 163 -5.50 18.50 1.03
C THR A 163 -5.56 20.02 1.05
N LYS A 164 -4.82 20.64 1.97
CA LYS A 164 -4.67 22.10 2.07
C LYS A 164 -3.22 22.52 1.91
N TYR A 165 -3.01 23.62 1.19
CA TYR A 165 -1.71 24.20 0.92
C TYR A 165 -1.61 25.57 1.57
N HIS A 166 -0.63 25.76 2.45
CA HIS A 166 -0.41 27.02 3.14
C HIS A 166 0.94 27.58 2.72
N TYR A 167 0.92 28.75 2.07
CA TYR A 167 2.09 29.44 1.58
C TYR A 167 2.52 30.53 2.56
N SER A 168 3.81 30.63 2.81
CA SER A 168 4.43 31.72 3.56
C SER A 168 5.73 32.09 2.87
N SER A 169 5.88 33.35 2.49
CA SER A 169 7.03 33.84 1.72
C SER A 169 7.70 35.00 2.41
N ASP A 170 9.02 35.02 2.43
CA ASP A 170 9.86 36.18 2.75
C ASP A 170 10.73 36.57 1.52
N GLU A 171 11.67 37.50 1.67
CA GLU A 171 12.50 38.02 0.55
C GLU A 171 13.33 36.94 -0.16
N LYS A 172 13.67 35.82 0.50
CA LYS A 172 14.58 34.80 -0.05
C LYS A 172 13.97 33.41 -0.10
N LYS A 173 12.90 33.17 0.65
CA LYS A 173 12.37 31.84 0.91
C LYS A 173 10.86 31.78 0.78
N THR A 174 10.37 30.76 0.07
CA THR A 174 8.95 30.40 0.07
C THR A 174 8.77 29.05 0.74
N THR A 175 7.95 29.00 1.78
CA THR A 175 7.56 27.78 2.48
C THR A 175 6.16 27.38 2.07
N VAL A 176 5.97 26.12 1.70
CA VAL A 176 4.65 25.51 1.44
C VAL A 176 4.43 24.40 2.46
N LYS A 177 3.47 24.58 3.35
CA LYS A 177 3.01 23.54 4.27
C LYS A 177 1.78 22.87 3.68
N ILE A 178 1.91 21.58 3.36
CA ILE A 178 0.83 20.74 2.84
C ILE A 178 0.26 19.95 4.01
N VAL A 179 -1.05 20.03 4.21
CA VAL A 179 -1.76 19.22 5.20
C VAL A 179 -2.74 18.33 4.44
N ASP A 180 -2.46 17.03 4.43
CA ASP A 180 -3.29 16.01 3.82
C ASP A 180 -4.16 15.33 4.87
N TYR A 181 -5.46 15.29 4.61
CA TYR A 181 -6.46 14.62 5.42
C TYR A 181 -6.91 13.38 4.67
N GLY A 182 -6.42 12.22 5.09
CA GLY A 182 -6.74 10.93 4.49
C GLY A 182 -8.19 10.49 4.76
N TYR A 183 -8.59 9.33 4.22
CA TYR A 183 -9.91 8.74 4.43
C TYR A 183 -10.25 8.53 5.93
N ASP A 184 -9.23 8.28 6.75
CA ASP A 184 -9.31 8.15 8.20
C ASP A 184 -9.49 9.50 8.92
N SER A 185 -9.48 10.61 8.18
CA SER A 185 -9.54 11.97 8.67
C SER A 185 -8.39 12.35 9.62
N LEU A 186 -7.24 11.68 9.56
CA LEU A 186 -6.02 12.12 10.25
C LEU A 186 -5.26 13.12 9.38
N ALA A 187 -4.56 14.05 10.04
CA ALA A 187 -3.80 15.09 9.38
C ALA A 187 -2.32 14.68 9.28
N ASN A 188 -1.87 14.58 8.04
CA ASN A 188 -0.49 14.29 7.67
C ASN A 188 0.12 15.57 7.10
N GLU A 189 1.31 15.94 7.56
CA GLU A 189 1.92 17.21 7.17
C GLU A 189 3.21 17.00 6.39
N GLU A 190 3.35 17.71 5.29
CA GLU A 190 4.60 17.83 4.55
C GLU A 190 4.99 19.29 4.41
N LYS A 191 6.29 19.54 4.23
CA LYS A 191 6.81 20.88 4.09
C LYS A 191 7.78 20.96 2.92
N TYR A 192 7.59 21.99 2.10
CA TYR A 192 8.49 22.35 1.00
C TYR A 192 9.08 23.73 1.29
N GLU A 193 10.38 23.90 1.12
CA GLU A 193 11.10 25.15 1.31
C GLU A 193 11.88 25.47 0.05
N PHE A 194 11.43 26.47 -0.70
CA PHE A 194 12.07 26.97 -1.91
C PHE A 194 12.97 28.15 -1.54
N GLU A 195 14.27 27.95 -1.65
CA GLU A 195 15.29 28.97 -1.34
C GLU A 195 16.36 28.89 -2.45
N PHE A 196 16.08 29.56 -3.57
CA PHE A 196 16.83 29.35 -4.82
C PHE A 196 18.35 29.47 -4.62
N PRO A 197 19.16 28.50 -5.10
CA PRO A 197 18.83 27.40 -6.02
C PRO A 197 18.42 26.09 -5.34
N ILE A 198 18.08 26.09 -4.05
CA ILE A 198 17.78 24.90 -3.24
C ILE A 198 16.27 24.74 -3.08
N LEU A 199 15.83 23.48 -3.03
CA LEU A 199 14.51 23.08 -2.58
C LEU A 199 14.68 21.98 -1.53
N THR A 200 14.06 22.14 -0.37
CA THR A 200 14.03 21.10 0.67
C THR A 200 12.60 20.61 0.86
N LYS A 201 12.40 19.30 0.85
CA LYS A 201 11.14 18.62 1.18
C LYS A 201 11.30 17.85 2.48
N THR A 202 10.33 17.96 3.39
CA THR A 202 10.28 17.21 4.66
C THR A 202 8.98 16.43 4.75
N THR A 203 9.10 15.12 4.99
CA THR A 203 8.00 14.13 4.98
C THR A 203 8.09 13.21 6.20
N PRO A 204 7.36 13.49 7.30
CA PRO A 204 7.48 12.74 8.55
C PRO A 204 6.94 11.30 8.50
N LEU A 205 6.10 10.97 7.51
CA LEU A 205 5.36 9.70 7.45
C LEU A 205 5.85 8.73 6.38
N TYR A 206 6.73 9.19 5.50
CA TYR A 206 7.24 8.37 4.41
C TYR A 206 8.55 7.70 4.82
N GLN A 207 8.95 6.71 4.03
CA GLN A 207 10.22 5.99 4.16
C GLN A 207 11.46 6.90 4.13
N SER A 208 11.33 8.22 3.97
CA SER A 208 12.41 9.19 3.96
C SER A 208 11.94 10.49 4.60
N LYS A 209 12.77 11.06 5.47
CA LYS A 209 12.38 12.21 6.29
C LYS A 209 12.66 13.54 5.61
N VAL A 210 13.78 13.65 4.89
CA VAL A 210 14.22 14.89 4.24
C VAL A 210 14.82 14.62 2.87
N HIS A 211 14.40 15.41 1.88
CA HIS A 211 14.97 15.43 0.52
C HIS A 211 15.46 16.84 0.23
N GLU A 212 16.66 16.94 -0.30
CA GLU A 212 17.25 18.18 -0.80
C GLU A 212 17.40 18.08 -2.31
N TYR A 213 17.07 19.16 -3.00
CA TYR A 213 17.18 19.31 -4.43
C TYR A 213 17.92 20.60 -4.77
N ARG A 214 18.59 20.61 -5.91
CA ARG A 214 19.26 21.79 -6.47
C ARG A 214 18.74 22.10 -7.88
N TRP A 215 18.61 23.39 -8.18
CA TRP A 215 18.30 23.89 -9.51
C TRP A 215 19.47 23.61 -10.46
N ILE A 216 19.29 22.67 -11.38
CA ILE A 216 20.28 22.28 -12.37
C ILE A 216 19.58 22.13 -13.72
N ASN A 217 20.06 22.87 -14.71
CA ASN A 217 19.59 22.82 -16.10
C ASN A 217 18.05 22.95 -16.26
N GLY A 218 17.45 23.90 -15.52
CA GLY A 218 16.03 24.25 -15.64
C GLY A 218 15.05 23.40 -14.81
N LYS A 219 15.55 22.56 -13.90
CA LYS A 219 14.73 21.76 -12.97
C LYS A 219 15.42 21.54 -11.64
N TYR A 220 14.65 21.27 -10.59
CA TYR A 220 15.19 20.76 -9.33
C TYR A 220 15.56 19.28 -9.48
N GLN A 221 16.83 18.95 -9.24
CA GLN A 221 17.35 17.59 -9.22
C GLN A 221 17.73 17.19 -7.79
N PRO A 222 17.41 15.97 -7.34
CA PRO A 222 17.70 15.54 -5.97
C PRO A 222 19.21 15.49 -5.73
N THR A 223 19.70 16.05 -4.64
CA THR A 223 21.12 16.02 -4.24
C THR A 223 21.36 15.18 -3.00
N LYS A 224 20.38 15.13 -2.10
CA LYS A 224 20.48 14.37 -0.85
C LYS A 224 19.11 13.86 -0.38
N ILE A 225 19.08 12.64 0.15
CA ILE A 225 17.94 12.09 0.88
C ILE A 225 18.44 11.53 2.21
N LYS A 226 17.73 11.83 3.30
CA LYS A 226 18.06 11.35 4.65
C LYS A 226 16.99 10.39 5.18
N ASP A 227 17.46 9.39 5.94
CA ASP A 227 16.66 8.35 6.60
C ASP A 227 15.79 7.53 5.64
N TYR A 228 16.38 7.00 4.56
CA TYR A 228 15.69 6.30 3.46
C TYR A 228 15.50 4.77 3.72
N ILE A 229 14.26 4.28 3.69
CA ILE A 229 13.76 2.89 3.84
C ILE A 229 14.04 2.23 5.19
N VAL A 230 15.22 2.45 5.76
CA VAL A 230 15.64 2.02 7.09
C VAL A 230 16.24 3.23 7.79
N GLU A 231 15.95 3.39 9.08
CA GLU A 231 16.51 4.49 9.85
C GLU A 231 18.04 4.55 9.72
N ASN A 232 18.58 5.77 9.65
CA ASN A 232 20.01 6.06 9.52
C ASN A 232 20.65 5.71 8.17
N ARG A 233 19.87 5.61 7.08
CA ARG A 233 20.41 5.51 5.72
C ARG A 233 20.29 6.82 4.95
N ASP A 234 21.39 7.29 4.37
CA ASP A 234 21.45 8.50 3.55
C ASP A 234 21.78 8.14 2.09
N VAL A 235 21.28 8.94 1.15
CA VAL A 235 21.63 8.83 -0.28
C VAL A 235 22.06 10.20 -0.80
N THR A 236 23.12 10.25 -1.59
CA THR A 236 23.59 11.47 -2.26
C THR A 236 23.70 11.26 -3.76
N PHE A 237 23.46 12.33 -4.52
CA PHE A 237 23.49 12.33 -5.98
C PHE A 237 24.38 13.46 -6.50
N GLU A 238 25.17 13.17 -7.53
CA GLU A 238 26.00 14.17 -8.22
C GLU A 238 25.62 14.27 -9.69
N TYR A 239 25.87 15.43 -10.28
CA TYR A 239 25.54 15.74 -11.66
C TYR A 239 26.70 16.45 -12.35
N ASP A 240 26.81 16.27 -13.66
CA ASP A 240 27.71 17.07 -14.49
C ASP A 240 27.11 18.44 -14.86
N GLU A 241 27.88 19.24 -15.59
CA GLU A 241 27.48 20.59 -16.06
C GLU A 241 26.22 20.59 -16.94
N ASN A 242 25.89 19.46 -17.57
CA ASN A 242 24.69 19.28 -18.39
C ASN A 242 23.50 18.75 -17.57
N GLY A 243 23.66 18.55 -16.26
CA GLY A 243 22.62 18.02 -15.37
C GLY A 243 22.37 16.52 -15.54
N ARG A 244 23.34 15.77 -16.08
CA ARG A 244 23.28 14.30 -16.18
C ARG A 244 23.83 13.72 -14.88
N LEU A 245 23.13 12.72 -14.32
CA LEU A 245 23.53 12.06 -13.06
C LEU A 245 24.89 11.39 -13.26
N THR A 246 25.89 11.67 -12.43
CA THR A 246 27.24 11.07 -12.50
C THR A 246 27.50 10.07 -11.39
N SER A 247 26.85 10.22 -10.23
CA SER A 247 26.95 9.27 -9.14
C SER A 247 25.69 9.23 -8.28
N GLU A 248 25.44 8.06 -7.70
CA GLU A 248 24.48 7.81 -6.63
C GLU A 248 25.21 7.01 -5.54
N ILE A 249 25.23 7.53 -4.31
CA ILE A 249 26.00 6.94 -3.21
C ILE A 249 25.09 6.74 -2.00
N TRP A 250 25.13 5.54 -1.45
CA TRP A 250 24.37 5.13 -0.28
C TRP A 250 25.27 5.01 0.93
N TYR A 251 24.80 5.53 2.05
CA TYR A 251 25.48 5.49 3.33
C TYR A 251 24.60 4.81 4.38
N GLN A 252 25.18 3.88 5.12
CA GLN A 252 24.64 3.33 6.35
C GLN A 252 25.15 4.13 7.55
N ASN A 253 24.32 4.29 8.58
CA ASN A 253 24.63 5.10 9.77
C ASN A 253 25.11 6.52 9.41
N HIS A 254 24.50 7.10 8.38
CA HIS A 254 24.81 8.41 7.77
C HIS A 254 26.20 8.59 7.13
N ASN A 255 27.20 7.75 7.44
CA ASN A 255 28.60 8.01 7.05
C ASN A 255 29.32 6.80 6.44
N SER A 256 28.86 5.57 6.66
CA SER A 256 29.54 4.36 6.18
C SER A 256 29.07 4.02 4.77
N LEU A 257 29.97 4.02 3.79
CA LEU A 257 29.64 3.64 2.41
C LEU A 257 28.99 2.24 2.38
N GLU A 258 27.78 2.15 1.83
CA GLU A 258 27.04 0.90 1.69
C GLU A 258 27.01 0.46 0.23
N ASN A 259 26.67 1.38 -0.67
CA ASN A 259 26.57 1.12 -2.10
C ASN A 259 26.93 2.38 -2.91
N LYS A 260 27.34 2.18 -4.16
CA LYS A 260 27.69 3.23 -5.10
C LYS A 260 27.34 2.82 -6.52
N THR A 261 26.83 3.77 -7.29
CA THR A 261 26.64 3.66 -8.73
C THR A 261 27.25 4.87 -9.41
N GLU A 262 28.01 4.65 -10.48
CA GLU A 262 28.62 5.71 -11.28
C GLU A 262 28.10 5.68 -12.70
N PHE A 263 27.99 6.85 -13.31
CA PHE A 263 27.51 7.03 -14.66
C PHE A 263 28.51 7.85 -15.47
N SER A 264 28.77 7.41 -16.70
CA SER A 264 29.58 8.16 -17.66
C SER A 264 28.89 8.25 -19.01
N TYR A 265 29.18 9.33 -19.73
CA TYR A 265 28.51 9.71 -20.97
C TYR A 265 29.56 10.05 -22.03
N SER A 266 29.27 9.76 -23.30
CA SER A 266 30.08 10.28 -24.41
C SER A 266 29.75 11.75 -24.69
N ASP A 267 30.68 12.47 -25.32
CA ASP A 267 30.56 13.91 -25.62
C ASP A 267 29.30 14.29 -26.42
N ASN A 268 28.74 13.34 -27.17
CA ASN A 268 27.55 13.50 -28.00
C ASN A 268 26.28 12.84 -27.43
N ASP A 269 26.26 12.44 -26.16
CA ASP A 269 25.16 11.73 -25.49
C ASP A 269 24.78 10.36 -26.09
N LYS A 270 25.47 9.87 -27.12
CA LYS A 270 25.09 8.62 -27.80
C LYS A 270 25.37 7.38 -26.98
N ASN A 271 26.31 7.43 -26.04
CA ASN A 271 26.68 6.29 -25.21
C ASN A 271 26.61 6.68 -23.73
N GLN A 272 26.07 5.77 -22.94
CA GLN A 272 26.05 5.87 -21.48
C GLN A 272 26.57 4.56 -20.89
N THR A 273 27.40 4.66 -19.85
CA THR A 273 27.78 3.53 -19.01
C THR A 273 27.25 3.78 -17.61
N GLU A 274 26.67 2.74 -17.01
CA GLU A 274 26.33 2.64 -15.59
C GLU A 274 27.20 1.55 -14.97
N GLN A 275 27.95 1.90 -13.92
CA GLN A 275 28.78 0.96 -13.17
C GLN A 275 28.23 0.86 -11.75
N GLN A 276 27.73 -0.31 -11.39
CA GLN A 276 27.29 -0.61 -10.04
C GLN A 276 28.46 -1.20 -9.24
N TYR A 277 28.52 -0.89 -7.96
CA TYR A 277 29.50 -1.43 -7.01
C TYR A 277 28.80 -2.30 -5.96
N HIS A 278 29.53 -3.18 -5.30
CA HIS A 278 29.09 -4.02 -4.20
C HIS A 278 30.15 -4.03 -3.09
N LEU A 279 29.94 -4.82 -2.03
CA LEU A 279 30.82 -4.92 -0.86
C LEU A 279 31.19 -3.53 -0.30
N LEU A 280 30.19 -2.84 0.27
CA LEU A 280 30.35 -1.48 0.79
C LEU A 280 30.79 -0.48 -0.30
N GLY A 281 30.34 -0.68 -1.54
CA GLY A 281 30.62 0.20 -2.67
C GLY A 281 32.07 0.24 -3.17
N THR A 282 32.91 -0.73 -2.78
CA THR A 282 34.35 -0.74 -3.12
C THR A 282 34.71 -1.63 -4.31
N GLU A 283 33.90 -2.64 -4.61
CA GLU A 283 34.18 -3.60 -5.68
C GLU A 283 33.18 -3.48 -6.83
N LYS A 284 33.65 -3.55 -8.07
CA LYS A 284 32.78 -3.49 -9.25
C LYS A 284 31.87 -4.71 -9.29
N SER A 285 30.58 -4.47 -9.49
CA SER A 285 29.55 -5.49 -9.72
C SER A 285 29.16 -5.46 -11.21
N THR A 286 27.92 -5.09 -11.52
CA THR A 286 27.38 -5.09 -12.87
C THR A 286 27.73 -3.78 -13.59
N LYS A 287 28.11 -3.90 -14.86
CA LYS A 287 28.23 -2.79 -15.80
C LYS A 287 27.10 -2.86 -16.82
N ILE A 288 26.39 -1.76 -17.01
CA ILE A 288 25.36 -1.63 -18.06
C ILE A 288 25.83 -0.58 -19.06
N THR A 289 25.85 -0.93 -20.34
CA THR A 289 26.18 0.00 -21.43
C THR A 289 24.94 0.22 -22.28
N ARG A 290 24.62 1.48 -22.56
CA ARG A 290 23.45 1.91 -23.34
C ARG A 290 23.89 2.77 -24.51
N GLN A 291 23.24 2.59 -25.65
CA GLN A 291 23.40 3.45 -26.82
C GLN A 291 22.07 4.05 -27.24
N TYR A 292 22.12 5.30 -27.68
CA TYR A 292 20.95 6.07 -28.08
C TYR A 292 21.09 6.56 -29.53
N ASP A 293 19.96 6.68 -30.23
CA ASP A 293 19.91 7.33 -31.53
C ASP A 293 19.85 8.86 -31.44
N GLU A 294 19.82 9.55 -32.58
CA GLU A 294 19.76 11.02 -32.66
C GLU A 294 18.50 11.62 -32.00
N HIS A 295 17.44 10.83 -31.82
CA HIS A 295 16.21 11.24 -31.14
C HIS A 295 16.25 10.92 -29.64
N LYS A 296 17.42 10.50 -29.12
CA LYS A 296 17.65 10.06 -27.73
C LYS A 296 16.83 8.83 -27.33
N ASN A 297 16.45 7.98 -28.28
CA ASN A 297 15.80 6.69 -27.98
C ASN A 297 16.85 5.60 -27.79
N LEU A 298 16.66 4.75 -26.77
CA LEU A 298 17.55 3.62 -26.48
C LEU A 298 17.51 2.63 -27.64
N VAL A 299 18.63 2.39 -28.32
CA VAL A 299 18.77 1.43 -29.43
C VAL A 299 19.53 0.17 -29.06
N PHE A 300 20.33 0.23 -28.00
CA PHE A 300 21.09 -0.91 -27.50
C PHE A 300 21.27 -0.84 -25.99
N GLU A 301 21.15 -1.98 -25.31
CA GLU A 301 21.50 -2.12 -23.90
C GLU A 301 22.15 -3.49 -23.67
N GLN A 302 23.30 -3.49 -23.01
CA GLN A 302 23.98 -4.71 -22.58
C GLN A 302 24.36 -4.61 -21.11
N SER A 303 24.06 -5.66 -20.35
CA SER A 303 24.54 -5.83 -18.98
C SER A 303 25.61 -6.90 -18.92
N ILE A 304 26.68 -6.64 -18.17
CA ILE A 304 27.83 -7.51 -17.98
C ILE A 304 28.10 -7.59 -16.48
N GLU A 305 28.27 -8.79 -15.93
CA GLU A 305 28.69 -8.95 -14.54
C GLU A 305 30.19 -8.69 -14.36
N TYR A 306 30.66 -8.66 -13.11
CA TYR A 306 32.03 -8.31 -12.76
C TYR A 306 33.11 -9.23 -13.37
N THR A 307 32.74 -10.46 -13.74
CA THR A 307 33.62 -11.43 -14.41
C THR A 307 33.87 -11.10 -15.89
N GLY A 308 33.11 -10.16 -16.46
CA GLY A 308 33.10 -9.88 -17.89
C GLY A 308 32.08 -10.70 -18.68
N HIS A 309 31.33 -11.60 -18.03
CA HIS A 309 30.28 -12.38 -18.69
C HIS A 309 29.04 -11.51 -19.00
N PRO A 310 28.56 -11.47 -20.25
CA PRO A 310 27.31 -10.78 -20.59
C PRO A 310 26.11 -11.46 -19.94
N LEU A 311 25.26 -10.70 -19.24
CA LEU A 311 24.03 -11.20 -18.62
C LEU A 311 22.81 -11.02 -19.56
N SER A 312 22.82 -9.95 -20.36
CA SER A 312 21.78 -9.70 -21.35
C SER A 312 22.27 -8.77 -22.44
N GLU A 313 21.73 -8.93 -23.64
CA GLU A 313 21.95 -8.04 -24.77
C GLU A 313 20.61 -7.77 -25.46
N ASN A 314 20.22 -6.49 -25.49
CA ASN A 314 18.95 -6.01 -26.01
C ASN A 314 19.21 -4.99 -27.13
N THR A 315 18.41 -5.07 -28.18
CA THR A 315 18.44 -4.10 -29.29
C THR A 315 17.02 -3.60 -29.55
N PHE A 316 16.91 -2.32 -29.86
CA PHE A 316 15.63 -1.68 -30.15
C PHE A 316 15.67 -1.01 -31.52
N GLU A 317 14.61 -1.20 -32.29
CA GLU A 317 14.44 -0.60 -33.62
C GLU A 317 13.21 0.29 -33.64
N TYR A 318 13.32 1.47 -34.25
CA TYR A 318 12.27 2.47 -34.31
C TYR A 318 11.91 2.83 -35.75
N VAL A 319 10.64 3.11 -36.00
CA VAL A 319 10.16 3.74 -37.23
C VAL A 319 9.54 5.08 -36.86
N TYR A 320 9.89 6.12 -37.60
CA TYR A 320 9.48 7.50 -37.35
C TYR A 320 8.48 8.01 -38.39
N ASP A 321 7.55 8.85 -37.98
CA ASP A 321 6.74 9.63 -38.89
C ASP A 321 7.49 10.86 -39.44
N LYS A 322 6.83 11.62 -40.31
CA LYS A 322 7.42 12.82 -40.93
C LYS A 322 7.72 13.94 -39.94
N GLN A 323 7.16 13.89 -38.73
CA GLN A 323 7.38 14.86 -37.67
C GLN A 323 8.46 14.40 -36.68
N GLY A 324 9.12 13.26 -36.92
CA GLY A 324 10.19 12.74 -36.07
C GLY A 324 9.70 12.06 -34.80
N ASN A 325 8.41 11.76 -34.69
CA ASN A 325 7.86 10.96 -33.61
C ASN A 325 7.86 9.48 -34.02
N TRP A 326 8.31 8.59 -33.13
CA TRP A 326 8.29 7.16 -33.47
C TRP A 326 6.88 6.58 -33.39
N THR A 327 6.52 5.80 -34.40
CA THR A 327 5.24 5.10 -34.56
C THR A 327 5.34 3.60 -34.36
N SER A 328 6.53 3.02 -34.49
CA SER A 328 6.78 1.60 -34.18
C SER A 328 8.05 1.47 -33.38
N LYS A 329 8.04 0.59 -32.38
CA LYS A 329 9.22 0.15 -31.63
C LYS A 329 9.23 -1.37 -31.60
N LYS A 330 10.38 -1.98 -31.90
CA LYS A 330 10.61 -3.42 -31.75
C LYS A 330 11.73 -3.64 -30.75
N HIS A 331 11.56 -4.62 -29.86
CA HIS A 331 12.55 -5.00 -28.86
C HIS A 331 13.00 -6.44 -29.13
N PHE A 332 14.29 -6.58 -29.37
CA PHE A 332 14.95 -7.85 -29.59
C PHE A 332 15.86 -8.18 -28.42
N ARG A 333 15.95 -9.47 -28.11
CA ARG A 333 16.91 -10.01 -27.15
C ARG A 333 17.77 -11.06 -27.83
N LYS A 334 19.08 -10.98 -27.58
CA LYS A 334 20.04 -12.01 -27.98
C LYS A 334 20.30 -12.95 -26.81
N ASP A 335 20.42 -14.24 -27.12
CA ASP A 335 20.85 -15.24 -26.16
C ASP A 335 22.37 -15.14 -25.99
N VAL A 336 22.81 -14.79 -24.77
CA VAL A 336 24.23 -14.52 -24.47
C VAL A 336 25.04 -15.81 -24.36
N ASP A 337 24.41 -16.94 -24.02
CA ASP A 337 25.08 -18.24 -23.84
C ASP A 337 25.37 -18.93 -25.18
N LEU A 338 24.65 -18.54 -26.24
CA LEU A 338 24.85 -19.03 -27.62
C LEU A 338 25.97 -18.27 -28.37
N GLY A 339 26.65 -17.32 -27.71
CA GLY A 339 27.80 -16.61 -28.24
C GLY A 339 27.50 -15.63 -29.39
N ILE A 340 28.54 -15.23 -30.13
CA ILE A 340 28.48 -14.14 -31.12
C ILE A 340 27.48 -14.43 -32.25
N ASN A 341 27.27 -15.70 -32.61
CA ASN A 341 26.43 -16.15 -33.73
C ASN A 341 24.94 -16.25 -33.39
N ALA A 342 24.52 -15.99 -32.15
CA ALA A 342 23.12 -16.08 -31.78
C ALA A 342 22.26 -15.03 -32.53
N GLU A 343 21.20 -15.47 -33.20
CA GLU A 343 20.25 -14.56 -33.83
C GLU A 343 19.44 -13.79 -32.77
N LYS A 344 19.20 -12.51 -33.03
CA LYS A 344 18.34 -11.69 -32.16
C LYS A 344 16.87 -12.13 -32.32
N LYS A 345 16.19 -12.40 -31.20
CA LYS A 345 14.77 -12.82 -31.19
C LYS A 345 13.88 -11.63 -30.85
N LEU A 346 12.82 -11.40 -31.63
CA LEU A 346 11.82 -10.38 -31.33
C LEU A 346 11.00 -10.82 -30.11
N ILE A 347 11.14 -10.11 -28.99
CA ILE A 347 10.45 -10.46 -27.73
C ILE A 347 9.29 -9.53 -27.41
N ASP A 348 9.34 -8.27 -27.84
CA ASP A 348 8.28 -7.30 -27.64
C ASP A 348 8.19 -6.30 -28.80
N TYR A 349 7.02 -5.69 -28.97
CA TYR A 349 6.77 -4.67 -29.98
C TYR A 349 5.60 -3.75 -29.62
N GLU A 350 5.75 -2.49 -29.99
CA GLU A 350 4.82 -1.41 -29.69
C GLU A 350 4.51 -0.62 -30.97
N TYR A 351 3.29 -0.12 -31.08
CA TYR A 351 2.86 0.72 -32.20
C TYR A 351 2.04 1.91 -31.70
N ARG A 352 2.12 3.02 -32.42
CA ARG A 352 1.41 4.26 -32.10
C ARG A 352 0.77 4.86 -33.34
N GLU A 353 -0.50 5.17 -33.21
CA GLU A 353 -1.18 6.05 -34.14
C GLU A 353 -1.16 7.47 -33.57
N ILE A 354 -0.43 8.36 -34.22
CA ILE A 354 -0.29 9.76 -33.82
C ILE A 354 -1.08 10.63 -34.80
N LYS A 355 -2.01 11.43 -34.27
CA LYS A 355 -2.75 12.42 -35.05
C LYS A 355 -2.35 13.82 -34.62
N TYR A 356 -2.09 14.68 -35.58
CA TYR A 356 -1.70 16.07 -35.38
C TYR A 356 -2.88 17.00 -35.54
N TYR A 357 -2.81 18.19 -34.95
CA TYR A 357 -3.80 19.23 -35.16
C TYR A 357 -3.83 19.69 -36.62
N SER A 358 -5.05 19.92 -37.12
CA SER A 358 -5.35 20.49 -38.42
C SER A 358 -6.55 21.43 -38.30
N SER A 359 -6.87 22.17 -39.36
CA SER A 359 -8.07 23.01 -39.42
C SER A 359 -9.38 22.24 -39.26
N ALA A 360 -9.37 20.92 -39.51
CA ALA A 360 -10.54 20.05 -39.37
C ALA A 360 -10.66 19.40 -37.97
N THR A 361 -9.68 19.61 -37.09
CA THR A 361 -9.65 18.99 -35.77
C THR A 361 -10.69 19.62 -34.84
N VAL A 362 -11.64 18.82 -34.35
CA VAL A 362 -12.64 19.23 -33.37
C VAL A 362 -12.32 18.63 -32.02
N GLN A 363 -12.09 19.48 -31.02
CA GLN A 363 -11.80 19.04 -29.67
C GLN A 363 -13.08 18.68 -28.90
N ARG A 364 -12.99 17.67 -28.02
CA ARG A 364 -14.08 17.36 -27.09
C ARG A 364 -14.36 18.53 -26.16
N ASN A 365 -15.65 18.84 -26.04
CA ASN A 365 -16.15 19.73 -25.01
C ASN A 365 -16.83 18.91 -23.91
N PHE A 366 -16.42 19.11 -22.66
CA PHE A 366 -17.02 18.48 -21.49
C PHE A 366 -17.73 19.53 -20.66
N LYS A 367 -19.00 19.30 -20.31
CA LYS A 367 -19.69 20.12 -19.32
C LYS A 367 -19.01 19.90 -17.97
N LEU A 368 -18.58 20.98 -17.31
CA LEU A 368 -18.08 20.91 -15.94
C LEU A 368 -19.23 20.49 -15.01
N PRO A 369 -19.07 19.42 -14.21
CA PRO A 369 -20.04 19.06 -13.17
C PRO A 369 -20.20 20.17 -12.13
N GLU A 370 -21.35 20.23 -11.48
CA GLU A 370 -21.51 21.10 -10.31
C GLU A 370 -20.70 20.55 -9.13
N LEU A 371 -20.09 21.45 -8.35
CA LEU A 371 -19.40 21.08 -7.12
C LEU A 371 -20.44 20.54 -6.12
N PRO A 372 -20.31 19.29 -5.64
CA PRO A 372 -21.34 18.70 -4.78
C PRO A 372 -21.34 19.33 -3.38
N GLU A 373 -22.49 19.31 -2.72
CA GLU A 373 -22.65 19.86 -1.36
C GLU A 373 -21.68 19.26 -0.33
N ILE A 374 -21.30 17.98 -0.51
CA ILE A 374 -20.32 17.29 0.36
C ILE A 374 -18.97 18.02 0.41
N ALA A 375 -18.57 18.71 -0.67
CA ALA A 375 -17.31 19.47 -0.72
C ALA A 375 -17.26 20.56 0.36
N ASN A 376 -18.38 21.25 0.61
CA ASN A 376 -18.47 22.27 1.66
C ASN A 376 -18.42 21.64 3.06
N SER A 377 -19.06 20.48 3.25
CA SER A 377 -18.96 19.72 4.51
C SER A 377 -17.51 19.29 4.78
N ILE A 378 -16.82 18.76 3.76
CA ILE A 378 -15.42 18.32 3.85
C ILE A 378 -14.53 19.47 4.34
N ARG A 379 -14.58 20.61 3.64
CA ARG A 379 -13.79 21.82 3.97
C ARG A 379 -13.97 22.28 5.41
N ASN A 380 -15.20 22.26 5.90
CA ASN A 380 -15.56 22.81 7.20
C ASN A 380 -15.36 21.83 8.37
N ASN A 381 -15.55 20.53 8.13
CA ASN A 381 -15.65 19.53 9.19
C ASN A 381 -14.39 18.64 9.31
N ILE A 382 -13.77 18.25 8.20
CA ILE A 382 -12.64 17.30 8.23
C ILE A 382 -11.45 17.84 9.04
N PRO A 383 -11.01 19.11 8.89
CA PRO A 383 -9.94 19.65 9.74
C PRO A 383 -10.28 19.62 11.24
N LYS A 384 -11.54 19.87 11.62
CA LYS A 384 -11.98 19.84 13.02
C LYS A 384 -11.98 18.42 13.58
N ILE A 385 -12.41 17.44 12.76
CA ILE A 385 -12.37 16.02 13.11
C ILE A 385 -10.92 15.56 13.30
N ALA A 386 -10.02 15.96 12.39
CA ALA A 386 -8.61 15.62 12.45
C ALA A 386 -7.94 16.13 13.73
N ILE A 387 -8.19 17.38 14.13
CA ILE A 387 -7.68 17.94 15.38
C ILE A 387 -8.16 17.13 16.58
N ARG A 388 -9.45 16.76 16.63
CA ARG A 388 -10.02 15.96 17.73
C ARG A 388 -9.41 14.56 17.77
N LYS A 389 -9.25 13.90 16.61
CA LYS A 389 -8.66 12.57 16.51
C LYS A 389 -7.18 12.58 16.93
N LYS A 390 -6.39 13.53 16.40
CA LYS A 390 -4.99 13.69 16.76
C LYS A 390 -4.81 13.94 18.25
N LYS A 391 -5.60 14.84 18.83
CA LYS A 391 -5.59 15.07 20.28
C LYS A 391 -5.90 13.79 21.06
N LYS A 392 -6.91 13.00 20.65
CA LYS A 392 -7.23 11.73 21.32
C LYS A 392 -6.06 10.73 21.27
N ILE A 393 -5.34 10.67 20.16
CA ILE A 393 -4.14 9.82 20.01
C ILE A 393 -3.02 10.33 20.91
N GLU A 394 -2.71 11.63 20.88
CA GLU A 394 -1.66 12.23 21.72
C GLU A 394 -1.95 12.09 23.22
N ASP A 395 -3.21 12.28 23.63
CA ASP A 395 -3.68 12.08 25.01
C ASP A 395 -3.53 10.60 25.42
N PHE A 396 -3.88 9.66 24.53
CA PHE A 396 -3.70 8.21 24.74
C PHE A 396 -2.22 7.83 24.88
N ASP A 397 -1.37 8.23 23.94
CA ASP A 397 0.05 7.93 23.94
C ASP A 397 0.74 8.51 25.19
N THR A 398 0.35 9.72 25.60
CA THR A 398 0.85 10.35 26.82
C THR A 398 0.42 9.57 28.06
N ALA A 399 -0.86 9.18 28.14
CA ALA A 399 -1.36 8.39 29.26
C ALA A 399 -0.65 7.02 29.36
N VAL A 400 -0.48 6.33 28.24
CA VAL A 400 0.25 5.05 28.18
C VAL A 400 1.69 5.22 28.67
N LYS A 401 2.40 6.22 28.13
CA LYS A 401 3.79 6.50 28.48
C LYS A 401 3.99 6.83 29.97
N ASN A 402 3.04 7.54 30.58
CA ASN A 402 3.11 7.94 31.98
C ASN A 402 2.53 6.89 32.95
N GLY A 403 1.77 5.90 32.45
CA GLY A 403 0.99 5.00 33.30
C GLY A 403 -0.29 5.62 33.87
N ASP A 404 -0.78 6.72 33.28
CA ASP A 404 -1.93 7.50 33.76
C ASP A 404 -3.27 6.93 33.27
N PHE A 405 -3.52 5.64 33.56
CA PHE A 405 -4.74 4.93 33.16
C PHE A 405 -5.12 3.85 34.17
N GLU A 406 -6.39 3.43 34.14
CA GLU A 406 -6.83 2.28 34.92
C GLU A 406 -6.47 0.98 34.20
N SER A 407 -5.78 0.06 34.88
CA SER A 407 -5.43 -1.27 34.34
C SER A 407 -6.59 -2.28 34.43
N GLN A 408 -7.64 -1.96 35.17
CA GLN A 408 -8.84 -2.78 35.32
C GLN A 408 -10.04 -1.91 35.66
N ILE A 409 -11.25 -2.43 35.46
CA ILE A 409 -12.47 -1.72 35.85
C ILE A 409 -12.62 -1.77 37.37
N ASN A 410 -12.62 -0.60 38.00
CA ASN A 410 -12.77 -0.49 39.46
C ASN A 410 -14.21 -0.20 39.90
N LEU A 411 -15.02 0.40 39.01
CA LEU A 411 -16.42 0.71 39.29
C LEU A 411 -17.21 -0.58 39.53
N LYS A 412 -17.91 -0.67 40.66
CA LYS A 412 -18.65 -1.89 41.06
C LYS A 412 -20.10 -1.88 40.63
N LYS A 413 -20.72 -0.71 40.49
CA LYS A 413 -22.15 -0.55 40.20
C LYS A 413 -22.38 0.70 39.35
N ALA A 414 -23.22 0.61 38.32
CA ALA A 414 -23.64 1.74 37.49
C ALA A 414 -25.00 1.49 36.84
N LYS A 415 -25.64 2.55 36.32
CA LYS A 415 -26.93 2.43 35.64
C LYS A 415 -26.82 1.85 34.23
N ASN A 416 -25.76 2.22 33.49
CA ASN A 416 -25.51 1.71 32.16
C ASN A 416 -24.16 0.98 32.12
N ILE A 417 -24.02 0.02 31.21
CA ILE A 417 -22.76 -0.72 31.04
C ILE A 417 -21.64 0.20 30.55
N GLU A 418 -21.97 1.19 29.72
CA GLU A 418 -21.03 2.16 29.18
C GLU A 418 -20.34 2.98 30.28
N ASP A 419 -21.02 3.21 31.41
CA ASP A 419 -20.51 3.96 32.56
C ASP A 419 -19.35 3.25 33.27
N PHE A 420 -19.17 1.94 33.04
CA PHE A 420 -18.04 1.18 33.57
C PHE A 420 -16.75 1.38 32.76
N THR A 421 -16.81 1.96 31.55
CA THR A 421 -15.67 2.08 30.64
C THR A 421 -14.64 3.08 31.20
N PRO A 422 -13.44 2.66 31.62
CA PRO A 422 -12.43 3.58 32.11
C PRO A 422 -11.93 4.50 30.99
N ALA A 423 -11.26 5.59 31.37
CA ALA A 423 -10.59 6.45 30.40
C ALA A 423 -9.60 5.62 29.53
N PHE A 424 -9.53 5.94 28.24
CA PHE A 424 -8.67 5.28 27.24
C PHE A 424 -9.03 3.84 26.87
N TRP A 425 -9.99 3.21 27.56
CA TRP A 425 -10.52 1.91 27.16
C TRP A 425 -11.48 2.06 25.98
N THR A 426 -11.53 1.04 25.12
CA THR A 426 -12.46 1.00 23.98
C THR A 426 -13.31 -0.27 24.05
N LEU A 427 -14.63 -0.11 24.20
CA LEU A 427 -15.59 -1.22 24.11
C LEU A 427 -15.66 -1.75 22.67
N LYS A 428 -15.29 -3.01 22.46
CA LYS A 428 -15.24 -3.68 21.15
C LYS A 428 -16.48 -4.49 20.83
N ALA A 429 -17.02 -5.18 21.83
CA ALA A 429 -18.20 -6.01 21.68
C ALA A 429 -18.99 -6.04 22.99
N LYS A 430 -20.31 -6.23 22.88
CA LYS A 430 -21.24 -6.35 23.99
C LYS A 430 -22.36 -7.32 23.62
N GLU A 431 -22.56 -8.34 24.43
CA GLU A 431 -23.58 -9.38 24.24
C GLU A 431 -24.39 -9.59 25.50
N PHE A 432 -25.68 -9.85 25.35
CA PHE A 432 -26.60 -10.12 26.46
C PHE A 432 -27.08 -11.57 26.41
N GLY A 433 -27.26 -12.20 27.57
CA GLY A 433 -27.82 -13.54 27.63
C GLY A 433 -27.61 -14.20 28.97
N ASN A 434 -28.43 -15.21 29.25
CA ASN A 434 -28.38 -15.94 30.52
C ASN A 434 -27.07 -16.77 30.64
N LEU A 435 -26.33 -16.56 31.72
CA LEU A 435 -25.05 -17.21 31.99
C LEU A 435 -25.02 -18.12 33.22
N ASP A 436 -26.06 -18.12 34.05
CA ASP A 436 -26.16 -18.99 35.22
C ASP A 436 -27.53 -19.67 35.35
N ASP A 437 -27.87 -20.13 36.55
CA ASP A 437 -29.13 -20.83 36.80
C ASP A 437 -30.29 -19.90 37.14
N ASP A 438 -30.01 -18.63 37.43
CA ASP A 438 -31.02 -17.62 37.63
C ASP A 438 -31.39 -17.03 36.26
N ALA A 439 -32.69 -16.84 36.03
CA ALA A 439 -33.12 -16.07 34.86
C ALA A 439 -32.82 -14.58 35.13
N GLY A 440 -31.64 -14.12 34.72
CA GLY A 440 -31.19 -12.74 34.87
C GLY A 440 -30.84 -12.07 33.53
N ASP A 441 -30.66 -10.75 33.61
CA ASP A 441 -30.04 -9.96 32.55
C ASP A 441 -28.52 -9.93 32.84
N GLU A 442 -27.75 -10.78 32.17
CA GLU A 442 -26.29 -10.68 32.16
C GLU A 442 -25.78 -10.11 30.83
N ALA A 443 -24.60 -9.50 30.89
CA ALA A 443 -23.90 -8.98 29.73
C ALA A 443 -22.42 -9.36 29.76
N VAL A 444 -21.86 -9.66 28.59
CA VAL A 444 -20.42 -9.86 28.39
C VAL A 444 -19.93 -8.78 27.45
N CYS A 445 -18.87 -8.10 27.84
CA CYS A 445 -18.19 -7.08 27.06
C CYS A 445 -16.76 -7.48 26.80
N VAL A 446 -16.21 -7.06 25.66
CA VAL A 446 -14.77 -7.10 25.39
C VAL A 446 -14.28 -5.67 25.22
N TYR A 447 -13.20 -5.35 25.93
CA TYR A 447 -12.53 -4.05 25.87
C TYR A 447 -11.12 -4.21 25.33
N GLU A 448 -10.70 -3.29 24.47
CA GLU A 448 -9.29 -2.98 24.25
C GLU A 448 -8.84 -2.04 25.38
N THR A 449 -7.73 -2.38 26.03
CA THR A 449 -7.18 -1.64 27.18
C THR A 449 -5.94 -0.83 26.74
N PRO A 450 -5.50 0.17 27.52
CA PRO A 450 -4.21 0.84 27.33
C PRO A 450 -3.01 0.06 27.91
N VAL A 451 -3.22 -1.14 28.46
CA VAL A 451 -2.15 -1.96 29.06
C VAL A 451 -1.33 -2.60 27.93
N GLU A 452 -0.02 -2.35 27.88
CA GLU A 452 0.88 -3.04 26.96
C GLU A 452 0.95 -4.54 27.30
N GLY A 453 0.70 -5.39 26.31
CA GLY A 453 0.86 -6.84 26.39
C GLY A 453 2.02 -7.33 25.53
N ASP A 454 2.16 -8.66 25.43
CA ASP A 454 3.27 -9.28 24.69
C ASP A 454 3.34 -8.86 23.21
N LEU A 455 2.20 -8.84 22.52
CA LEU A 455 2.04 -8.29 21.17
C LEU A 455 0.86 -7.32 21.12
N GLY A 456 1.15 -6.02 21.18
CA GLY A 456 0.16 -4.95 21.16
C GLY A 456 -0.40 -4.67 22.55
N PHE A 457 -1.67 -4.28 22.63
CA PHE A 457 -2.34 -3.97 23.88
C PHE A 457 -3.16 -5.16 24.38
N GLU A 458 -3.26 -5.35 25.69
CA GLU A 458 -4.13 -6.36 26.29
C GLU A 458 -5.61 -6.06 26.01
N GLN A 459 -6.40 -7.12 25.91
CA GLN A 459 -7.85 -7.04 25.79
C GLN A 459 -8.49 -7.73 27.00
N ALA A 460 -9.59 -7.17 27.51
CA ALA A 460 -10.28 -7.67 28.69
C ALA A 460 -11.69 -8.16 28.35
N LEU A 461 -12.03 -9.36 28.80
CA LEU A 461 -13.41 -9.85 28.87
C LEU A 461 -14.01 -9.46 30.22
N VAL A 462 -15.15 -8.79 30.21
CA VAL A 462 -15.83 -8.30 31.41
C VAL A 462 -17.27 -8.79 31.42
N ILE A 463 -17.70 -9.29 32.57
CA ILE A 463 -19.01 -9.88 32.78
C ILE A 463 -19.77 -9.01 33.78
N PHE A 464 -20.97 -8.59 33.41
CA PHE A 464 -21.87 -7.81 34.23
C PHE A 464 -23.12 -8.61 34.56
N LYS A 465 -23.64 -8.41 35.77
CA LYS A 465 -24.93 -8.96 36.21
C LYS A 465 -25.83 -7.83 36.68
N LYS A 466 -27.08 -7.84 36.25
CA LYS A 466 -28.07 -6.84 36.68
C LYS A 466 -28.56 -7.13 38.09
N ALA A 467 -28.61 -6.10 38.93
CA ALA A 467 -29.07 -6.16 40.31
C ALA A 467 -30.07 -5.02 40.57
N GLY A 468 -31.35 -5.31 40.32
CA GLY A 468 -32.42 -4.31 40.34
C GLY A 468 -32.37 -3.41 39.10
N GLU A 469 -32.31 -2.09 39.28
CA GLU A 469 -32.18 -1.12 38.18
C GLU A 469 -30.72 -0.93 37.71
N ASP A 470 -29.75 -1.36 38.50
CA ASP A 470 -28.34 -1.13 38.25
C ASP A 470 -27.62 -2.39 37.75
N TRP A 471 -26.55 -2.19 36.98
CA TRP A 471 -25.59 -3.22 36.63
C TRP A 471 -24.50 -3.32 37.68
N THR A 472 -23.97 -4.53 37.88
CA THR A 472 -22.83 -4.80 38.76
C THR A 472 -21.73 -5.51 38.01
N LEU A 473 -20.47 -5.15 38.29
CA LEU A 473 -19.31 -5.87 37.78
C LEU A 473 -19.25 -7.24 38.44
N TRP A 474 -19.46 -8.30 37.66
CA TRP A 474 -19.49 -9.68 38.14
C TRP A 474 -18.12 -10.35 38.03
N HIS A 475 -17.45 -10.21 36.89
CA HIS A 475 -16.10 -10.74 36.67
C HIS A 475 -15.34 -9.92 35.62
N GLN A 476 -14.02 -9.93 35.65
CA GLN A 476 -13.18 -9.42 34.55
C GLN A 476 -11.89 -10.21 34.44
N SER A 477 -11.41 -10.41 33.21
CA SER A 477 -10.19 -11.17 32.94
C SER A 477 -9.58 -10.79 31.60
N THR A 478 -8.26 -10.66 31.52
CA THR A 478 -7.53 -10.44 30.26
C THR A 478 -7.12 -11.75 29.57
N LYS A 479 -7.14 -12.86 30.31
CA LYS A 479 -6.71 -14.18 29.84
C LYS A 479 -7.52 -14.77 28.67
N PRO A 480 -8.85 -14.60 28.59
CA PRO A 480 -9.64 -15.20 27.52
C PRO A 480 -9.47 -14.54 26.15
N ILE A 481 -8.88 -13.35 26.07
CA ILE A 481 -8.78 -12.57 24.83
C ILE A 481 -7.31 -12.30 24.52
N LEU A 482 -6.87 -12.70 23.34
CA LEU A 482 -5.51 -12.43 22.88
C LEU A 482 -5.28 -10.92 22.68
N SER A 483 -4.09 -10.40 22.99
CA SER A 483 -3.67 -9.02 22.70
C SER A 483 -3.80 -8.59 21.23
N THR A 484 -3.90 -7.28 20.98
CA THR A 484 -4.31 -6.68 19.70
C THR A 484 -3.37 -6.89 18.52
N ALA A 485 -2.18 -7.46 18.70
CA ALA A 485 -1.28 -7.80 17.59
C ALA A 485 -0.93 -9.31 17.50
N HIS A 486 -1.57 -10.17 18.32
CA HIS A 486 -1.32 -11.61 18.28
C HIS A 486 -1.79 -12.29 16.97
N GLY A 487 -2.62 -11.66 16.15
CA GLY A 487 -3.05 -12.19 14.85
C GLY A 487 -1.96 -12.16 13.77
N GLY A 488 -0.78 -11.61 14.06
CA GLY A 488 0.34 -11.51 13.12
C GLY A 488 0.03 -10.49 12.01
N MET A 489 0.22 -10.88 10.74
CA MET A 489 -0.05 -10.01 9.58
C MET A 489 -1.54 -9.58 9.47
N MET A 490 -2.44 -10.24 10.19
CA MET A 490 -3.86 -9.89 10.23
C MET A 490 -4.23 -8.90 11.36
N GLY A 491 -3.30 -8.57 12.27
CA GLY A 491 -3.54 -7.60 13.33
C GLY A 491 -4.27 -8.17 14.55
N ASN A 492 -5.35 -7.52 14.99
CA ASN A 492 -6.11 -7.93 16.18
C ASN A 492 -6.84 -9.27 15.90
N PRO A 493 -6.55 -10.33 16.67
CA PRO A 493 -7.13 -11.64 16.42
C PRO A 493 -8.56 -11.80 16.95
N PHE A 494 -9.09 -10.88 17.75
CA PHE A 494 -10.44 -11.01 18.30
C PHE A 494 -11.50 -10.92 17.20
N GLU A 495 -12.24 -12.00 16.99
CA GLU A 495 -13.27 -12.11 15.94
C GLU A 495 -14.68 -11.86 16.48
N GLY A 496 -14.94 -12.24 17.75
CA GLY A 496 -16.21 -11.96 18.39
C GLY A 496 -16.45 -12.70 19.70
N ILE A 497 -17.55 -12.32 20.35
CA ILE A 497 -18.13 -13.01 21.50
C ILE A 497 -19.58 -13.39 21.21
N SER A 498 -20.08 -14.45 21.86
CA SER A 498 -21.51 -14.75 21.90
C SER A 498 -21.89 -15.52 23.16
N ILE A 499 -23.18 -15.51 23.51
CA ILE A 499 -23.73 -16.29 24.62
C ILE A 499 -24.69 -17.34 24.05
N ARG A 500 -24.40 -18.61 24.30
CA ARG A 500 -25.27 -19.73 23.90
C ARG A 500 -25.25 -20.82 24.96
N ASN A 501 -26.39 -21.43 25.27
CA ASN A 501 -26.49 -22.56 26.20
C ASN A 501 -25.79 -22.30 27.56
N LYS A 502 -25.96 -21.09 28.13
CA LYS A 502 -25.30 -20.63 29.36
C LYS A 502 -23.77 -20.68 29.31
N THR A 503 -23.21 -20.38 28.14
CA THR A 503 -21.76 -20.36 27.93
C THR A 503 -21.36 -19.11 27.18
N ILE A 504 -20.22 -18.56 27.57
CA ILE A 504 -19.54 -17.51 26.84
C ILE A 504 -18.69 -18.18 25.78
N ILE A 505 -18.87 -17.79 24.53
CA ILE A 505 -18.09 -18.28 23.39
C ILE A 505 -17.24 -17.12 22.90
N VAL A 506 -15.93 -17.31 22.88
CA VAL A 506 -14.95 -16.35 22.38
C VAL A 506 -14.29 -16.92 21.14
N SER A 507 -14.24 -16.15 20.07
CA SER A 507 -13.62 -16.56 18.80
C SER A 507 -12.44 -15.66 18.44
N HIS A 508 -11.37 -16.28 17.98
CA HIS A 508 -10.17 -15.62 17.48
C HIS A 508 -9.79 -16.15 16.09
N PHE A 509 -9.19 -15.28 15.28
CA PHE A 509 -8.68 -15.62 13.96
C PHE A 509 -7.40 -14.84 13.62
N GLY A 510 -6.41 -15.50 13.02
CA GLY A 510 -5.15 -14.85 12.66
C GLY A 510 -4.29 -15.62 11.67
N GLY A 511 -3.07 -15.12 11.46
CA GLY A 511 -2.05 -15.74 10.62
C GLY A 511 -1.65 -14.92 9.38
N SER A 512 -0.96 -15.57 8.44
CA SER A 512 -0.48 -14.97 7.19
C SER A 512 -0.84 -15.85 5.99
N ARG A 513 0.06 -16.70 5.49
CA ARG A 513 -0.28 -17.78 4.55
C ARG A 513 -1.03 -18.89 5.28
N GLN A 514 -0.43 -19.39 6.36
CA GLN A 514 -1.09 -20.27 7.33
C GLN A 514 -2.08 -19.43 8.14
N LYS A 515 -3.32 -19.91 8.22
CA LYS A 515 -4.41 -19.35 9.01
C LYS A 515 -4.67 -20.22 10.21
N TRP A 516 -5.12 -19.59 11.28
CA TRP A 516 -5.59 -20.27 12.46
C TRP A 516 -6.84 -19.62 13.02
N SER A 517 -7.67 -20.41 13.68
CA SER A 517 -8.81 -19.93 14.44
C SER A 517 -8.91 -20.67 15.77
N TYR A 518 -9.24 -19.95 16.83
CA TYR A 518 -9.57 -20.53 18.12
C TYR A 518 -11.01 -20.20 18.50
N THR A 519 -11.71 -21.13 19.14
CA THR A 519 -13.00 -20.87 19.77
C THR A 519 -13.06 -21.52 21.13
N HIS A 520 -13.12 -20.70 22.18
CA HIS A 520 -13.16 -21.15 23.57
C HIS A 520 -14.55 -20.96 24.15
N ARG A 521 -14.96 -21.91 24.99
CA ARG A 521 -16.27 -21.92 25.63
C ARG A 521 -16.10 -21.94 27.14
N TYR A 522 -16.62 -20.93 27.81
CA TYR A 522 -16.56 -20.80 29.26
C TYR A 522 -17.94 -20.94 29.88
N ARG A 523 -18.01 -21.60 31.03
CA ARG A 523 -19.26 -21.77 31.80
C ARG A 523 -19.02 -21.36 33.25
N PHE A 524 -20.00 -20.66 33.81
CA PHE A 524 -20.06 -20.44 35.24
C PHE A 524 -20.58 -21.70 35.94
N GLN A 525 -19.79 -22.24 36.86
CA GLN A 525 -20.14 -23.42 37.65
C GLN A 525 -19.27 -23.44 38.91
N ASN A 526 -19.72 -24.06 40.00
CA ASN A 526 -18.96 -24.09 41.26
C ASN A 526 -18.47 -22.70 41.71
N GLN A 527 -19.30 -21.66 41.50
CA GLN A 527 -19.00 -20.27 41.83
C GLN A 527 -17.79 -19.66 41.08
N ASN A 528 -17.35 -20.25 39.97
CA ASN A 528 -16.25 -19.71 39.16
C ASN A 528 -16.43 -20.00 37.65
N TRP A 529 -15.59 -19.38 36.81
CA TRP A 529 -15.61 -19.53 35.36
C TRP A 529 -14.60 -20.56 34.89
N TYR A 530 -15.07 -21.58 34.17
CA TYR A 530 -14.24 -22.69 33.70
C TYR A 530 -14.27 -22.79 32.18
N LEU A 531 -13.13 -23.11 31.58
CA LEU A 531 -13.06 -23.54 30.18
C LEU A 531 -13.65 -24.96 30.07
N ILE A 532 -14.73 -25.08 29.31
CA ILE A 532 -15.45 -26.35 29.13
C ILE A 532 -15.33 -26.93 27.72
N GLY A 533 -14.85 -26.14 26.76
CA GLY A 533 -14.67 -26.57 25.39
C GLY A 533 -13.71 -25.68 24.61
N ALA A 534 -12.94 -26.27 23.71
CA ALA A 534 -12.04 -25.56 22.82
C ALA A 534 -12.11 -26.16 21.41
N SER A 535 -12.26 -25.30 20.41
CA SER A 535 -12.19 -25.69 19.00
C SER A 535 -11.05 -24.93 18.33
N VAL A 536 -10.26 -25.62 17.51
CA VAL A 536 -9.09 -25.07 16.82
C VAL A 536 -9.18 -25.44 15.36
N ASN A 537 -8.85 -24.52 14.47
CA ASN A 537 -8.53 -24.83 13.09
C ASN A 537 -7.18 -24.22 12.76
N PHE A 538 -6.35 -24.95 12.04
CA PHE A 538 -5.02 -24.52 11.64
C PHE A 538 -4.72 -25.07 10.25
N GLY A 539 -4.27 -24.24 9.32
CA GLY A 539 -4.00 -24.73 7.97
C GLY A 539 -3.76 -23.64 6.94
N SER A 540 -3.57 -24.05 5.69
CA SER A 540 -3.52 -23.14 4.55
C SER A 540 -4.50 -23.60 3.47
N PRO A 541 -5.19 -22.67 2.79
CA PRO A 541 -5.95 -23.02 1.58
C PRO A 541 -5.04 -23.73 0.58
N CYS A 542 -5.57 -24.73 -0.13
CA CYS A 542 -4.81 -25.51 -1.12
C CYS A 542 -3.56 -26.23 -0.57
N ASP A 543 -3.60 -26.62 0.70
CA ASP A 543 -2.55 -27.40 1.34
C ASP A 543 -3.18 -28.39 2.32
N TYR A 544 -3.44 -27.96 3.56
CA TYR A 544 -4.13 -28.74 4.57
C TYR A 544 -4.89 -27.88 5.56
N VAL A 545 -5.83 -28.50 6.26
CA VAL A 545 -6.55 -27.97 7.42
C VAL A 545 -6.59 -29.08 8.46
N ASP A 546 -6.01 -28.80 9.63
CA ASP A 546 -6.14 -29.56 10.85
C ASP A 546 -7.14 -28.89 11.78
N SER A 547 -8.03 -29.68 12.37
CA SER A 547 -9.07 -29.23 13.28
C SER A 547 -9.07 -30.06 14.56
N LEU A 548 -9.34 -29.39 15.67
CA LEU A 548 -9.60 -29.99 16.97
C LEU A 548 -10.95 -29.48 17.47
N ASP A 549 -11.81 -30.36 17.95
CA ASP A 549 -12.95 -30.00 18.80
C ASP A 549 -12.90 -30.80 20.09
N TYR A 550 -12.60 -30.12 21.19
CA TYR A 550 -12.35 -30.72 22.49
C TYR A 550 -13.41 -30.28 23.49
N ASN A 551 -14.25 -31.21 23.91
CA ASN A 551 -15.18 -31.02 25.01
C ASN A 551 -14.46 -31.40 26.32
N LEU A 552 -13.94 -30.41 27.03
CA LEU A 552 -13.19 -30.63 28.26
C LEU A 552 -14.09 -31.19 29.39
N SER A 553 -15.41 -30.93 29.34
CA SER A 553 -16.35 -31.45 30.36
C SER A 553 -16.49 -32.97 30.29
N THR A 554 -16.55 -33.51 29.08
CA THR A 554 -16.62 -34.97 28.85
C THR A 554 -15.25 -35.61 28.71
N GLY A 555 -14.23 -34.84 28.32
CA GLY A 555 -12.90 -35.31 27.95
C GLY A 555 -12.83 -35.82 26.50
N ILE A 556 -13.87 -35.64 25.70
CA ILE A 556 -13.88 -36.13 24.30
C ILE A 556 -13.23 -35.08 23.39
N ALA A 557 -12.16 -35.47 22.70
CA ALA A 557 -11.49 -34.67 21.69
C ALA A 557 -11.61 -35.32 20.32
N VAL A 558 -12.04 -34.54 19.33
CA VAL A 558 -12.21 -34.97 17.94
C VAL A 558 -11.18 -34.22 17.09
N PHE A 559 -10.29 -34.98 16.45
CA PHE A 559 -9.30 -34.47 15.51
C PHE A 559 -9.78 -34.73 14.09
N GLU A 560 -9.67 -33.74 13.22
CA GLU A 560 -9.90 -33.88 11.78
C GLU A 560 -8.71 -33.30 11.01
N HIS A 561 -8.40 -33.91 9.88
CA HIS A 561 -7.44 -33.39 8.91
C HIS A 561 -8.03 -33.51 7.53
N SER A 562 -7.81 -32.50 6.72
CA SER A 562 -8.03 -32.55 5.27
C SER A 562 -6.87 -31.91 4.54
N SER A 563 -6.44 -32.50 3.44
CA SER A 563 -5.47 -31.88 2.52
C SER A 563 -6.02 -31.83 1.09
N GLU A 564 -5.62 -30.80 0.35
CA GLU A 564 -6.03 -30.56 -1.02
C GLU A 564 -4.85 -29.97 -1.81
N ASP A 565 -4.47 -30.63 -2.91
CA ASP A 565 -3.42 -30.14 -3.80
C ASP A 565 -4.03 -29.37 -4.99
N CYS A 566 -3.77 -28.06 -5.04
CA CYS A 566 -4.24 -27.16 -6.10
C CYS A 566 -3.19 -26.91 -7.20
N SER A 567 -2.12 -27.70 -7.28
CA SER A 567 -1.15 -27.58 -8.38
C SER A 567 -1.75 -28.12 -9.70
N ASP A 568 -1.76 -27.23 -10.72
CA ASP A 568 -2.02 -27.44 -12.15
C ASP A 568 -3.25 -28.24 -12.61
N ASN A 569 -4.25 -27.55 -13.21
CA ASN A 569 -5.19 -28.05 -14.24
C ASN A 569 -5.61 -29.55 -14.16
N VAL A 570 -5.89 -30.07 -12.97
CA VAL A 570 -6.54 -31.37 -12.82
C VAL A 570 -8.01 -31.10 -12.54
N ASP A 571 -8.92 -31.66 -13.35
CA ASP A 571 -10.37 -31.53 -13.18
C ASP A 571 -10.89 -31.99 -11.80
N LYS A 572 -10.03 -32.63 -10.99
CA LYS A 572 -10.28 -33.01 -9.58
C LYS A 572 -8.98 -32.93 -8.75
N PRO A 573 -8.88 -32.06 -7.75
CA PRO A 573 -7.72 -32.02 -6.84
C PRO A 573 -7.60 -33.33 -6.06
N LYS A 574 -6.36 -33.74 -5.74
CA LYS A 574 -6.12 -34.90 -4.86
C LYS A 574 -6.42 -34.50 -3.43
N THR A 575 -7.40 -35.17 -2.82
CA THR A 575 -7.82 -34.91 -1.44
C THR A 575 -7.51 -36.09 -0.51
N SER A 576 -7.01 -35.82 0.68
CA SER A 576 -6.93 -36.79 1.79
C SER A 576 -7.75 -36.26 2.96
N ARG A 577 -8.45 -37.14 3.69
CA ARG A 577 -9.20 -36.77 4.90
C ARG A 577 -9.17 -37.89 5.93
N TRP A 578 -9.02 -37.53 7.19
CA TRP A 578 -9.23 -38.44 8.31
C TRP A 578 -9.90 -37.73 9.49
N LYS A 579 -10.53 -38.52 10.36
CA LYS A 579 -11.18 -38.09 11.60
C LYS A 579 -10.94 -39.13 12.68
N GLU A 580 -10.52 -38.70 13.85
CA GLU A 580 -10.25 -39.60 14.98
C GLU A 580 -10.70 -38.97 16.29
N THR A 581 -11.30 -39.79 17.16
CA THR A 581 -11.79 -39.36 18.47
C THR A 581 -10.97 -40.01 19.56
N VAL A 582 -10.52 -39.21 20.53
CA VAL A 582 -9.85 -39.69 21.74
C VAL A 582 -10.57 -39.19 22.97
N SER A 583 -10.43 -39.95 24.07
CA SER A 583 -10.94 -39.55 25.39
C SER A 583 -9.75 -39.23 26.29
N LYS A 584 -9.61 -37.95 26.64
CA LYS A 584 -8.65 -37.44 27.62
C LYS A 584 -9.40 -36.50 28.55
N LYS A 585 -9.73 -36.96 29.76
CA LYS A 585 -10.36 -36.12 30.77
C LYS A 585 -9.27 -35.42 31.60
N ILE A 586 -9.41 -34.12 31.78
CA ILE A 586 -8.52 -33.29 32.59
C ILE A 586 -9.34 -32.49 33.61
N GLN A 587 -8.66 -31.91 34.60
CA GLN A 587 -9.29 -30.88 35.42
C GLN A 587 -9.59 -29.66 34.55
N LEU A 588 -10.80 -29.11 34.67
CA LEU A 588 -11.23 -27.96 33.88
C LEU A 588 -10.39 -26.73 34.25
N PRO A 589 -9.71 -26.08 33.28
CA PRO A 589 -8.97 -24.86 33.54
C PRO A 589 -9.90 -23.73 33.99
N LEU A 590 -9.42 -22.91 34.92
CA LEU A 590 -10.07 -21.65 35.26
C LEU A 590 -9.87 -20.64 34.14
N MET A 591 -10.86 -19.77 33.92
CA MET A 591 -10.78 -18.68 32.94
C MET A 591 -9.54 -17.80 33.16
N ASP A 592 -9.26 -17.45 34.42
CA ASP A 592 -8.18 -16.52 34.81
C ASP A 592 -6.79 -17.16 34.82
N GLU A 593 -6.70 -18.48 34.59
CA GLU A 593 -5.45 -19.24 34.56
C GLU A 593 -5.17 -19.82 33.17
N PHE A 594 -6.06 -19.57 32.20
CA PHE A 594 -5.98 -20.16 30.88
C PHE A 594 -5.28 -19.23 29.88
N SER A 595 -4.18 -19.68 29.29
CA SER A 595 -3.56 -19.02 28.13
C SER A 595 -4.04 -19.64 26.82
N VAL A 596 -4.62 -18.80 25.95
CA VAL A 596 -5.05 -19.19 24.60
C VAL A 596 -3.86 -19.68 23.78
N GLY A 597 -3.97 -20.88 23.18
CA GLY A 597 -2.98 -21.41 22.25
C GLY A 597 -1.71 -21.99 22.90
N GLU A 598 -1.64 -22.08 24.23
CA GLU A 598 -0.49 -22.66 24.94
C GLU A 598 -0.75 -24.09 25.44
N ASN A 599 -2.02 -24.52 25.49
CA ASN A 599 -2.39 -25.82 26.04
C ASN A 599 -2.38 -26.88 24.96
N ARG A 600 -1.72 -28.02 25.19
CA ARG A 600 -1.56 -29.07 24.16
C ARG A 600 -2.37 -30.34 24.41
N ILE A 601 -2.84 -30.95 23.32
CA ILE A 601 -3.35 -32.31 23.29
C ILE A 601 -2.68 -33.10 22.15
N GLU A 602 -2.31 -34.35 22.43
CA GLU A 602 -1.57 -35.21 21.51
C GLU A 602 -2.45 -36.39 21.07
N LEU A 603 -2.46 -36.64 19.76
CA LEU A 603 -3.02 -37.82 19.11
C LEU A 603 -1.89 -38.80 18.76
N LYS A 604 -1.60 -39.72 19.68
CA LYS A 604 -0.44 -40.64 19.58
C LYS A 604 -0.46 -41.55 18.35
N THR A 605 -1.64 -41.98 17.92
CA THR A 605 -1.84 -42.85 16.74
C THR A 605 -1.35 -42.22 15.44
N ARG A 606 -1.41 -40.89 15.35
CA ARG A 606 -1.01 -40.09 14.18
C ARG A 606 0.24 -39.25 14.42
N LYS A 607 0.75 -39.21 15.65
CA LYS A 607 1.84 -38.30 16.09
C LYS A 607 1.50 -36.83 15.79
N THR A 608 0.24 -36.47 15.96
CA THR A 608 -0.26 -35.11 15.75
C THR A 608 -0.43 -34.45 17.12
N GLU A 609 -0.03 -33.19 17.24
CA GLU A 609 -0.33 -32.36 18.41
C GLU A 609 -1.09 -31.11 17.97
N MET A 610 -2.03 -30.69 18.80
CA MET A 610 -2.81 -29.47 18.60
C MET A 610 -2.75 -28.64 19.87
N PHE A 611 -2.59 -27.33 19.69
CA PHE A 611 -2.59 -26.36 20.76
C PHE A 611 -3.93 -25.62 20.76
N TYR A 612 -4.52 -25.44 21.93
CA TYR A 612 -5.79 -24.76 22.14
C TYR A 612 -5.67 -23.65 23.18
#